data_AF-A0A644TIE7-F1
#
_entry.id   AF-A0A644TIE7-F1
#
_cell.length_a   1.000
_cell.length_b   1.000
_cell.length_c   1.000
_cell.angle_alpha   90.00
_cell.angle_beta   90.00
_cell.angle_gamma   90.00
#
_symmetry.space_group_name_H-M   'P 1'
#
loop_
_entity.id
_entity.type
_entity.pdbx_description
1 polymer ?
#
loop_
_entity_poly.entity_id
_entity_poly.type
_entity_poly.pdbx_seq_one_letter_code
_entity_poly.pdbx_strand_id
1 'polypeptide(L)'
;MKELQNEMKKLYGEMQHAFYIINSFLDTLDFESKDEYKRINRTYFLMNKKHYQAFLVLIDYQHYPSAFVLGRTILETFVKSCYIEYILKSKNKQVNDFIMKENKFPKFFDMVKELESYQHPSSSKFDGFFNQFLKKELATYEKMSYFSHSSGKYVQELNEKGLVYISQEDVFGLMNFMHKIFISDALFHLFAFEYFDETKLLTKIYEKTLNS
;
A
#
# COMPACT_ATOMS: atom_id res chain seq x y z
N MET A 1 3.03 -6.80 -27.22
CA MET A 1 4.41 -6.67 -26.69
C MET A 1 4.95 -5.24 -26.76
N LYS A 2 5.15 -4.60 -27.93
CA LYS A 2 5.65 -3.21 -27.99
C LYS A 2 4.74 -2.17 -27.32
N GLU A 3 3.42 -2.37 -27.41
CA GLU A 3 2.42 -1.49 -26.80
C GLU A 3 2.47 -1.54 -25.26
N LEU A 4 2.40 -2.73 -24.66
CA LEU A 4 2.52 -2.92 -23.22
C LEU A 4 3.83 -2.35 -22.63
N GLN A 5 4.95 -2.51 -23.34
CA GLN A 5 6.23 -1.92 -22.90
C GLN A 5 6.19 -0.39 -22.87
N ASN A 6 5.52 0.23 -23.85
CA ASN A 6 5.32 1.68 -23.87
C ASN A 6 4.38 2.12 -22.73
N GLU A 7 3.33 1.35 -22.45
CA GLU A 7 2.42 1.61 -21.34
C GLU A 7 3.13 1.50 -19.98
N MET A 8 3.94 0.45 -19.78
CA MET A 8 4.75 0.28 -18.58
C MET A 8 5.72 1.45 -18.40
N LYS A 9 6.40 1.89 -19.46
CA LYS A 9 7.33 3.05 -19.40
C LYS A 9 6.59 4.34 -19.04
N LYS A 10 5.40 4.56 -19.62
CA LYS A 10 4.56 5.71 -19.31
C LYS A 10 4.13 5.70 -17.84
N LEU A 11 3.59 4.57 -17.38
CA LEU A 11 3.15 4.37 -16.00
C LEU A 11 4.31 4.57 -15.02
N TYR A 12 5.51 4.05 -15.32
CA TYR A 12 6.68 4.26 -14.49
C TYR A 12 7.02 5.75 -14.33
N GLY A 13 6.97 6.51 -15.43
CA GLY A 13 7.14 7.97 -15.37
C GLY A 13 6.07 8.67 -14.54
N GLU A 14 4.81 8.25 -14.64
CA GLU A 14 3.72 8.76 -13.81
C GLU A 14 3.95 8.46 -12.31
N MET A 15 4.40 7.25 -11.98
CA MET A 15 4.72 6.84 -10.61
C MET A 15 5.87 7.64 -10.00
N GLN A 16 6.94 7.87 -10.77
CA GLN A 16 8.07 8.70 -10.33
C GLN A 16 7.65 10.16 -10.13
N HIS A 17 6.86 10.70 -11.06
CA HIS A 17 6.32 12.06 -10.96
C HIS A 17 5.40 12.19 -9.73
N ALA A 18 4.51 11.23 -9.51
CA ALA A 18 3.65 11.20 -8.33
C ALA A 18 4.45 11.13 -7.04
N PHE A 19 5.47 10.27 -6.98
CA PHE A 19 6.39 10.20 -5.84
C PHE A 19 7.04 11.55 -5.55
N TYR A 20 7.58 12.23 -6.57
CA TYR A 20 8.24 13.51 -6.39
C TYR A 20 7.28 14.60 -5.91
N ILE A 21 6.14 14.75 -6.58
CA ILE A 21 5.16 15.81 -6.28
C ILE A 21 4.54 15.62 -4.90
N ILE A 22 4.11 14.40 -4.56
CA ILE A 22 3.54 14.10 -3.25
C ILE A 22 4.55 14.40 -2.14
N ASN A 23 5.80 13.93 -2.29
CA ASN A 23 6.79 14.17 -1.25
C ASN A 23 7.17 15.64 -1.12
N SER A 24 7.35 16.34 -2.23
CA SER A 24 7.64 17.78 -2.21
C SER A 24 6.51 18.57 -1.56
N PHE A 25 5.26 18.14 -1.78
CA PHE A 25 4.08 18.72 -1.15
C PHE A 25 4.03 18.43 0.36
N LEU A 26 4.25 17.18 0.77
CA LEU A 26 4.23 16.80 2.19
C LEU A 26 5.37 17.45 2.99
N ASP A 27 6.53 17.65 2.36
CA ASP A 27 7.69 18.27 3.03
C ASP A 27 7.44 19.76 3.39
N THR A 28 6.35 20.39 2.93
CA THR A 28 5.95 21.75 3.33
C THR A 28 5.04 21.81 4.57
N LEU A 29 4.58 20.66 5.07
CA LEU A 29 3.61 20.55 6.16
C LEU A 29 4.28 20.13 7.49
N ASP A 30 3.66 20.48 8.62
CA ASP A 30 4.16 20.17 9.96
C ASP A 30 3.43 18.97 10.58
N PHE A 31 4.11 17.82 10.62
CA PHE A 31 3.55 16.58 11.17
C PHE A 31 3.94 16.33 12.64
N GLU A 32 4.31 17.36 13.41
CA GLU A 32 4.52 17.21 14.85
C GLU A 32 3.21 16.95 15.60
N SER A 33 3.19 15.90 16.43
CA SER A 33 2.00 15.59 17.23
C SER A 33 2.29 14.84 18.53
N LYS A 34 1.57 15.22 19.59
CA LYS A 34 1.53 14.49 20.87
C LYS A 34 0.54 13.31 20.85
N ASP A 35 -0.32 13.22 19.84
CA ASP A 35 -1.22 12.08 19.66
C ASP A 35 -0.42 10.84 19.19
N GLU A 36 -0.56 9.75 19.92
CA GLU A 36 0.13 8.48 19.63
C GLU A 36 -0.30 7.86 18.30
N TYR A 37 -1.59 7.92 17.96
CA TYR A 37 -2.13 7.41 16.70
C TYR A 37 -1.57 8.20 15.51
N LYS A 38 -1.52 9.53 15.62
CA LYS A 38 -0.91 10.38 14.58
C LYS A 38 0.58 10.04 14.39
N ARG A 39 1.34 9.91 15.49
CA ARG A 39 2.77 9.54 15.41
C ARG A 39 3.01 8.16 14.79
N ILE A 40 2.22 7.15 15.14
CA ILE A 40 2.41 5.81 14.58
C ILE A 40 2.01 5.75 13.10
N ASN A 41 0.92 6.41 12.71
CA ASN A 41 0.52 6.49 11.30
C ASN A 41 1.57 7.23 10.48
N ARG A 42 2.17 8.30 11.00
CA ARG A 42 3.34 8.94 10.39
C ARG A 42 4.50 7.96 10.21
N THR A 43 4.75 7.11 11.20
CA THR A 43 5.83 6.12 11.14
C THR A 43 5.58 5.10 10.02
N TYR A 44 4.35 4.56 9.92
CA TYR A 44 3.97 3.66 8.83
C TYR A 44 4.10 4.34 7.46
N PHE A 45 3.63 5.58 7.33
CA PHE A 45 3.77 6.34 6.09
C PHE A 45 5.24 6.56 5.69
N LEU A 46 6.11 6.96 6.64
CA LEU A 46 7.54 7.14 6.36
C LEU A 46 8.24 5.83 5.98
N MET A 47 7.83 4.70 6.55
CA MET A 47 8.29 3.37 6.13
C MET A 47 7.85 3.07 4.71
N ASN A 48 6.57 3.28 4.39
CA ASN A 48 6.01 3.05 3.07
C ASN A 48 6.63 3.97 2.01
N LYS A 49 6.90 5.24 2.32
CA LYS A 49 7.66 6.17 1.46
C LYS A 49 9.01 5.59 1.06
N LYS A 50 9.77 5.05 2.02
CA LYS A 50 11.08 4.42 1.75
C LYS A 50 10.94 3.12 0.95
N HIS A 51 9.98 2.27 1.31
CA HIS A 51 9.72 1.03 0.58
C HIS A 51 9.27 1.31 -0.86
N TYR A 52 8.41 2.30 -1.08
CA TYR A 52 7.95 2.66 -2.41
C TYR A 52 9.08 3.22 -3.27
N GLN A 53 9.97 4.05 -2.69
CA GLN A 53 11.18 4.49 -3.39
C GLN A 53 12.04 3.30 -3.83
N ALA A 54 12.29 2.34 -2.95
CA ALA A 54 13.03 1.13 -3.29
C ALA A 54 12.28 0.26 -4.32
N PHE A 55 10.95 0.21 -4.25
CA PHE A 55 10.11 -0.47 -5.24
C PHE A 55 10.31 0.12 -6.64
N LEU A 56 10.32 1.45 -6.78
CA LEU A 56 10.59 2.11 -8.07
C LEU A 56 11.97 1.76 -8.63
N VAL A 57 12.98 1.63 -7.78
CA VAL A 57 14.32 1.18 -8.19
C VAL A 57 14.27 -0.28 -8.65
N LEU A 58 13.63 -1.17 -7.91
CA LEU A 58 13.53 -2.59 -8.29
C LEU A 58 12.78 -2.78 -9.62
N ILE A 59 11.77 -1.96 -9.90
CA ILE A 59 11.07 -1.97 -11.20
C ILE A 59 12.00 -1.54 -12.34
N ASP A 60 12.77 -0.46 -12.16
CA ASP A 60 13.69 0.07 -13.18
C ASP A 60 14.80 -0.92 -13.53
N TYR A 61 15.35 -1.58 -12.52
CA TYR A 61 16.39 -2.61 -12.66
C TYR A 61 15.82 -4.02 -12.96
N GLN A 62 14.51 -4.14 -13.19
CA GLN A 62 13.83 -5.40 -13.54
C GLN A 62 13.98 -6.51 -12.50
N HIS A 63 14.18 -6.16 -11.23
CA HIS A 63 14.22 -7.08 -10.09
C HIS A 63 12.80 -7.40 -9.58
N TYR A 64 11.97 -7.92 -10.48
CA TYR A 64 10.54 -8.10 -10.24
C TYR A 64 10.20 -8.98 -9.03
N PRO A 65 10.80 -10.16 -8.79
CA PRO A 65 10.48 -10.96 -7.60
C PRO A 65 10.62 -10.16 -6.30
N SER A 66 11.70 -9.38 -6.17
CA SER A 66 11.94 -8.50 -5.02
C SER A 66 10.93 -7.35 -4.97
N ALA A 67 10.55 -6.78 -6.13
CA ALA A 67 9.51 -5.76 -6.20
C ALA A 67 8.14 -6.29 -5.73
N PHE A 68 7.77 -7.53 -6.07
CA PHE A 68 6.55 -8.18 -5.59
C PHE A 68 6.57 -8.39 -4.07
N VAL A 69 7.69 -8.85 -3.52
CA VAL A 69 7.84 -9.00 -2.06
C VAL A 69 7.68 -7.64 -1.37
N LEU A 70 8.33 -6.60 -1.87
CA LEU A 70 8.27 -5.27 -1.29
C LEU A 70 6.88 -4.64 -1.43
N GLY A 71 6.21 -4.83 -2.57
CA GLY A 71 4.83 -4.40 -2.78
C GLY A 71 3.86 -5.02 -1.79
N ARG A 72 4.08 -6.30 -1.43
CA ARG A 72 3.33 -6.94 -0.35
C ARG A 72 3.55 -6.25 0.98
N THR A 73 4.81 -5.97 1.32
CA THR A 73 5.16 -5.31 2.57
C THR A 73 4.46 -3.96 2.68
N ILE A 74 4.50 -3.13 1.63
CA ILE A 74 3.83 -1.82 1.57
C ILE A 74 2.32 -1.97 1.82
N LEU A 75 1.67 -2.95 1.18
CA LEU A 75 0.23 -3.18 1.37
C LEU A 75 -0.10 -3.60 2.81
N GLU A 76 0.67 -4.52 3.39
CA GLU A 76 0.44 -4.98 4.77
C GLU A 76 0.63 -3.87 5.80
N THR A 77 1.64 -3.02 5.62
CA THR A 77 1.90 -1.88 6.50
C THR A 77 0.85 -0.79 6.34
N PHE A 78 0.41 -0.49 5.10
CA PHE A 78 -0.72 0.39 4.85
C PHE A 78 -2.00 -0.08 5.56
N VAL A 79 -2.38 -1.36 5.40
CA VAL A 79 -3.56 -1.93 6.06
C VAL A 79 -3.43 -1.88 7.59
N LYS A 80 -2.25 -2.15 8.16
CA LYS A 80 -2.02 -1.99 9.61
C LYS A 80 -2.20 -0.55 10.06
N SER A 81 -1.74 0.43 9.28
CA SER A 81 -1.93 1.85 9.59
C SER A 81 -3.41 2.21 9.64
N CYS A 82 -4.19 1.82 8.63
CA CYS A 82 -5.65 2.02 8.65
C CYS A 82 -6.32 1.28 9.81
N TYR A 83 -5.89 0.05 10.12
CA TYR A 83 -6.45 -0.74 11.22
C TYR A 83 -6.24 -0.05 12.58
N ILE A 84 -5.06 0.52 12.80
CA ILE A 84 -4.78 1.29 14.01
C ILE A 84 -5.71 2.51 14.11
N GLU A 85 -5.81 3.30 13.03
CA GLU A 85 -6.58 4.55 13.04
C GLU A 85 -8.09 4.32 13.19
N TYR A 86 -8.66 3.35 12.51
CA TYR A 86 -10.12 3.19 12.48
C TYR A 86 -10.64 2.14 13.46
N ILE A 87 -9.90 1.04 13.67
CA ILE A 87 -10.37 -0.08 14.48
C ILE A 87 -9.84 -0.01 15.91
N LEU A 88 -8.54 0.24 16.10
CA LEU A 88 -7.98 0.29 17.47
C LEU A 88 -8.40 1.57 18.19
N LYS A 89 -8.33 2.71 17.50
CA LYS A 89 -8.75 4.01 18.04
C LYS A 89 -10.21 4.03 18.47
N SER A 90 -11.11 3.48 17.67
CA SER A 90 -12.54 3.40 18.02
C SER A 90 -12.82 2.51 19.23
N LYS A 91 -11.92 1.57 19.54
CA LYS A 91 -11.99 0.70 20.72
C LYS A 91 -11.16 1.25 21.91
N ASN A 92 -10.57 2.44 21.78
CA ASN A 92 -9.68 3.08 22.74
C ASN A 92 -8.55 2.16 23.25
N LYS A 93 -8.01 1.31 22.37
CA LYS A 93 -6.92 0.38 22.70
C LYS A 93 -5.56 1.09 22.66
N GLN A 94 -4.60 0.70 23.50
CA GLN A 94 -3.28 1.33 23.43
C GLN A 94 -2.50 0.83 22.21
N VAL A 95 -1.86 1.74 21.49
CA VAL A 95 -1.08 1.42 20.29
C VAL A 95 0.12 0.54 20.65
N ASN A 96 0.78 0.82 21.78
CA ASN A 96 1.97 0.06 22.21
C ASN A 96 1.70 -1.43 22.44
N ASP A 97 0.51 -1.81 22.91
CA ASP A 97 0.14 -3.22 23.13
C ASP A 97 0.27 -4.07 21.85
N PHE A 98 0.06 -3.45 20.69
CA PHE A 98 0.10 -4.11 19.38
C PHE A 98 1.49 -4.04 18.72
N ILE A 99 2.29 -3.02 19.05
CA ILE A 99 3.64 -2.86 18.50
C ILE A 99 4.66 -3.69 19.29
N MET A 100 4.54 -3.71 20.62
CA MET A 100 5.54 -4.29 21.53
C MET A 100 5.27 -5.76 21.90
N LYS A 101 4.37 -6.43 21.17
CA LYS A 101 4.06 -7.89 21.21
C LYS A 101 3.26 -8.42 22.41
N GLU A 102 2.55 -7.60 23.17
CA GLU A 102 1.54 -8.14 24.10
C GLU A 102 0.32 -8.67 23.34
N ASN A 103 -0.01 -8.05 22.21
CA ASN A 103 -1.02 -8.51 21.25
C ASN A 103 -0.44 -8.65 19.84
N LYS A 104 -0.85 -9.70 19.12
CA LYS A 104 -0.57 -9.83 17.68
C LYS A 104 -1.64 -9.11 16.89
N PHE A 105 -1.25 -8.37 15.85
CA PHE A 105 -2.20 -7.95 14.81
C PHE A 105 -2.97 -9.18 14.29
N PRO A 106 -4.27 -9.04 13.98
CA PRO A 106 -5.01 -10.08 13.27
C PRO A 106 -4.32 -10.41 11.94
N LYS A 107 -4.69 -11.56 11.35
CA LYS A 107 -4.19 -11.88 10.01
C LYS A 107 -4.65 -10.81 9.02
N PHE A 108 -3.88 -10.60 7.95
CA PHE A 108 -4.15 -9.57 6.94
C PHE A 108 -5.63 -9.55 6.52
N PHE A 109 -6.18 -10.70 6.12
CA PHE A 109 -7.58 -10.79 5.67
C PHE A 109 -8.61 -10.48 6.75
N ASP A 110 -8.31 -10.78 8.02
CA ASP A 110 -9.21 -10.45 9.13
C ASP A 110 -9.24 -8.93 9.36
N MET A 111 -8.08 -8.27 9.29
CA MET A 111 -7.99 -6.80 9.34
C MET A 111 -8.75 -6.15 8.20
N VAL A 112 -8.56 -6.64 6.97
CA VAL A 112 -9.25 -6.10 5.78
C VAL A 112 -10.77 -6.24 5.87
N LYS A 113 -11.28 -7.38 6.37
CA LYS A 113 -12.73 -7.58 6.60
C LYS A 113 -13.29 -6.65 7.67
N GLU A 114 -12.57 -6.48 8.79
CA GLU A 114 -12.97 -5.55 9.84
C GLU A 114 -12.98 -4.10 9.34
N LEU A 115 -11.97 -3.71 8.56
CA LEU A 115 -11.88 -2.39 7.95
C LEU A 115 -13.02 -2.14 6.96
N GLU A 116 -13.31 -3.07 6.06
CA GLU A 116 -14.43 -2.94 5.11
C GLU A 116 -15.78 -2.81 5.83
N SER A 117 -15.94 -3.47 6.97
CA SER A 117 -17.18 -3.45 7.77
C SER A 117 -17.28 -2.22 8.70
N TYR A 118 -16.23 -1.40 8.78
CA TYR A 118 -16.20 -0.25 9.67
C TYR A 118 -17.16 0.85 9.20
N GLN A 119 -17.93 1.39 10.13
CA GLN A 119 -18.79 2.56 9.93
C GLN A 119 -18.33 3.67 10.86
N HIS A 120 -17.89 4.79 10.28
CA HIS A 120 -17.50 5.98 11.02
C HIS A 120 -18.73 6.59 11.73
N PRO A 121 -18.59 7.30 12.86
CA PRO A 121 -19.71 7.98 13.53
C PRO A 121 -20.51 8.94 12.63
N SER A 122 -19.90 9.47 11.56
CA SER A 122 -20.58 10.26 10.52
C SER A 122 -21.42 9.43 9.54
N SER A 123 -21.54 8.11 9.76
CA SER A 123 -22.11 7.11 8.84
C SER A 123 -21.33 6.86 7.55
N SER A 124 -20.15 7.47 7.40
CA SER A 124 -19.23 7.19 6.29
C SER A 124 -18.64 5.78 6.39
N LYS A 125 -18.37 5.15 5.25
CA LYS A 125 -17.84 3.79 5.12
C LYS A 125 -16.77 3.75 4.03
N PHE A 126 -16.03 2.64 3.96
CA PHE A 126 -15.00 2.42 2.93
C PHE A 126 -15.54 1.94 1.58
N ASP A 127 -16.81 1.52 1.52
CA ASP A 127 -17.59 1.26 0.31
C ASP A 127 -16.82 0.57 -0.83
N GLY A 128 -16.20 -0.56 -0.54
CA GLY A 128 -15.51 -1.38 -1.54
C GLY A 128 -14.00 -1.21 -1.58
N PHE A 129 -13.44 -0.20 -0.90
CA PHE A 129 -12.00 0.07 -0.92
C PHE A 129 -11.18 -1.11 -0.41
N PHE A 130 -11.52 -1.73 0.73
CA PHE A 130 -10.79 -2.88 1.25
C PHE A 130 -11.23 -4.19 0.60
N ASN A 131 -12.46 -4.24 0.08
CA ASN A 131 -12.95 -5.36 -0.71
C ASN A 131 -12.10 -5.65 -1.95
N GLN A 132 -11.39 -4.67 -2.52
CA GLN A 132 -10.46 -4.91 -3.61
C GLN A 132 -9.29 -5.83 -3.19
N PHE A 133 -9.03 -5.95 -1.88
CA PHE A 133 -8.07 -6.89 -1.31
C PHE A 133 -8.72 -8.23 -0.88
N LEU A 134 -10.07 -8.34 -0.96
CA LEU A 134 -10.87 -9.53 -0.56
C LEU A 134 -11.56 -10.27 -1.72
N LYS A 135 -12.02 -9.57 -2.77
CA LYS A 135 -12.91 -10.14 -3.79
C LYS A 135 -12.14 -10.91 -4.87
N LYS A 136 -12.64 -12.12 -5.19
CA LYS A 136 -12.67 -12.91 -6.45
C LYS A 136 -11.46 -13.00 -7.39
N GLU A 137 -10.40 -12.25 -7.18
CA GLU A 137 -9.08 -12.51 -7.72
C GLU A 137 -8.10 -12.49 -6.56
N LEU A 138 -7.98 -13.68 -5.99
CA LEU A 138 -6.78 -14.21 -5.37
C LEU A 138 -5.46 -13.71 -6.03
N ALA A 139 -5.49 -13.30 -7.30
CA ALA A 139 -4.37 -12.85 -8.10
C ALA A 139 -3.40 -11.89 -7.39
N THR A 140 -3.74 -10.64 -7.06
CA THR A 140 -2.66 -9.67 -6.77
C THR A 140 -1.94 -9.93 -5.45
N TYR A 141 -2.67 -10.14 -4.34
CA TYR A 141 -2.05 -10.46 -3.04
C TYR A 141 -1.39 -11.85 -3.06
N GLU A 142 -1.97 -12.85 -3.72
CA GLU A 142 -1.31 -14.16 -3.82
C GLU A 142 -0.11 -14.15 -4.76
N LYS A 143 -0.15 -13.40 -5.87
CA LYS A 143 1.00 -13.17 -6.76
C LYS A 143 2.14 -12.51 -5.97
N MET A 144 1.82 -11.50 -5.16
CA MET A 144 2.78 -10.90 -4.23
C MET A 144 3.29 -11.90 -3.18
N SER A 145 2.43 -12.80 -2.71
CA SER A 145 2.77 -13.82 -1.71
C SER A 145 3.55 -15.01 -2.29
N TYR A 146 3.48 -15.25 -3.60
CA TYR A 146 4.13 -16.38 -4.28
C TYR A 146 5.63 -16.46 -3.93
N PHE A 147 6.30 -15.31 -3.89
CA PHE A 147 7.75 -15.22 -3.68
C PHE A 147 8.19 -15.37 -2.22
N SER A 148 7.29 -15.18 -1.25
CA SER A 148 7.65 -15.13 0.18
C SER A 148 6.91 -16.15 1.05
N HIS A 149 5.76 -16.64 0.60
CA HIS A 149 4.84 -17.48 1.38
C HIS A 149 4.26 -18.66 0.58
N SER A 150 4.72 -18.90 -0.66
CA SER A 150 4.30 -20.12 -1.37
C SER A 150 4.79 -21.37 -0.63
N SER A 151 4.04 -22.46 -0.76
CA SER A 151 4.36 -23.78 -0.17
C SER A 151 5.55 -24.46 -0.86
N GLY A 152 6.62 -23.72 -1.12
CA GLY A 152 7.83 -24.19 -1.80
C GLY A 152 7.78 -24.10 -3.33
N LYS A 153 6.66 -23.72 -3.95
CA LYS A 153 6.52 -23.69 -5.42
C LYS A 153 7.52 -22.74 -6.09
N TYR A 154 7.72 -21.55 -5.52
CA TYR A 154 8.76 -20.61 -6.01
C TYR A 154 10.17 -21.22 -5.91
N VAL A 155 10.48 -21.85 -4.77
CA VAL A 155 11.77 -22.50 -4.52
C VAL A 155 12.00 -23.66 -5.49
N GLN A 156 10.97 -24.48 -5.70
CA GLN A 156 11.02 -25.61 -6.63
C GLN A 156 11.29 -25.12 -8.06
N GLU A 157 10.54 -24.13 -8.53
CA GLU A 157 10.71 -23.61 -9.88
C GLU A 157 12.10 -22.98 -10.09
N LEU A 158 12.57 -22.21 -9.11
CA LEU A 158 13.91 -21.63 -9.15
C LEU A 158 15.00 -22.70 -9.12
N ASN A 159 14.82 -23.77 -8.33
CA ASN A 159 15.77 -24.88 -8.23
C ASN A 159 15.81 -25.72 -9.52
N GLU A 160 14.65 -25.97 -10.14
CA GLU A 160 14.54 -26.79 -11.36
C GLU A 160 14.96 -26.02 -12.62
N LYS A 161 14.63 -24.73 -12.73
CA LYS A 161 14.80 -23.95 -13.97
C LYS A 161 15.89 -22.87 -13.87
N GLY A 162 16.41 -22.59 -12.67
CA GLY A 162 17.36 -21.50 -12.42
C GLY A 162 16.74 -20.09 -12.46
N LEU A 163 15.47 -19.97 -12.86
CA LEU A 163 14.75 -18.70 -12.96
C LEU A 163 13.23 -18.90 -12.81
N VAL A 164 12.54 -17.85 -12.42
CA VAL A 164 11.08 -17.78 -12.37
C VAL A 164 10.61 -16.70 -13.32
N TYR A 165 9.81 -17.09 -14.30
CA TYR A 165 9.26 -16.15 -15.26
C TYR A 165 8.08 -15.39 -14.65
N ILE A 166 8.12 -14.07 -14.74
CA ILE A 166 7.02 -13.18 -14.37
C ILE A 166 6.56 -12.51 -15.66
N SER A 167 5.27 -12.61 -15.96
CA SER A 167 4.71 -11.99 -17.17
C SER A 167 4.77 -10.47 -17.08
N GLN A 168 4.92 -9.79 -18.23
CA GLN A 168 4.91 -8.33 -18.25
C GLN A 168 3.56 -7.77 -17.79
N GLU A 169 2.48 -8.51 -18.04
CA GLU A 169 1.13 -8.22 -17.59
C GLU A 169 1.03 -8.23 -16.06
N ASP A 170 1.66 -9.20 -15.39
CA ASP A 170 1.72 -9.25 -13.93
C ASP A 170 2.52 -8.08 -13.35
N VAL A 171 3.66 -7.74 -13.97
CA VAL A 171 4.47 -6.59 -13.55
C VAL A 171 3.67 -5.30 -13.72
N PHE A 172 3.02 -5.11 -14.87
CA PHE A 172 2.18 -3.94 -15.12
C PHE A 172 1.01 -3.84 -14.15
N GLY A 173 0.37 -4.97 -13.82
CA GLY A 173 -0.67 -5.04 -12.80
C GLY A 173 -0.17 -4.62 -11.42
N LEU A 174 1.02 -5.10 -11.03
CA LEU A 174 1.66 -4.70 -9.77
C LEU A 174 2.00 -3.21 -9.74
N MET A 175 2.56 -2.66 -10.83
CA MET A 175 2.90 -1.25 -10.93
C MET A 175 1.67 -0.36 -10.75
N ASN A 176 0.57 -0.66 -11.47
CA ASN A 176 -0.68 0.08 -11.34
C ASN A 176 -1.23 0.03 -9.92
N PHE A 177 -1.21 -1.16 -9.33
CA PHE A 177 -1.68 -1.36 -7.97
C PHE A 177 -0.84 -0.57 -6.96
N MET A 178 0.48 -0.64 -7.04
CA MET A 178 1.38 0.10 -6.14
C MET A 178 1.27 1.61 -6.32
N HIS A 179 1.04 2.09 -7.54
CA HIS A 179 0.79 3.51 -7.80
C HIS A 179 -0.43 4.02 -7.02
N LYS A 180 -1.54 3.27 -7.09
CA LYS A 180 -2.76 3.60 -6.34
C LYS A 180 -2.54 3.53 -4.84
N ILE A 181 -1.88 2.48 -4.36
CA ILE A 181 -1.59 2.31 -2.92
C ILE A 181 -0.74 3.47 -2.39
N PHE A 182 0.29 3.92 -3.11
CA PHE A 182 1.11 5.05 -2.65
C PHE A 182 0.31 6.35 -2.55
N ILE A 183 -0.55 6.64 -3.52
CA ILE A 183 -1.45 7.81 -3.48
C ILE A 183 -2.43 7.67 -2.31
N SER A 184 -3.07 6.50 -2.14
CA SER A 184 -3.99 6.25 -1.03
C SER A 184 -3.32 6.37 0.33
N ASP A 185 -2.07 5.92 0.47
CA ASP A 185 -1.29 6.03 1.70
C ASP A 185 -0.96 7.50 2.03
N ALA A 186 -0.61 8.30 1.02
CA ALA A 186 -0.39 9.74 1.20
C ALA A 186 -1.68 10.49 1.58
N LEU A 187 -2.81 10.16 0.94
CA LEU A 187 -4.12 10.73 1.29
C LEU A 187 -4.53 10.34 2.71
N PHE A 188 -4.34 9.08 3.08
CA PHE A 188 -4.61 8.59 4.42
C PHE A 188 -3.71 9.27 5.46
N HIS A 189 -2.43 9.48 5.14
CA HIS A 189 -1.50 10.20 6.02
C HIS A 189 -1.97 11.63 6.30
N LEU A 190 -2.35 12.38 5.27
CA LEU A 190 -2.93 13.73 5.42
C LEU A 190 -4.21 13.70 6.25
N PHE A 191 -5.11 12.76 5.95
CA PHE A 191 -6.38 12.61 6.65
C PHE A 191 -6.19 12.29 8.14
N ALA A 192 -5.27 11.38 8.48
CA ALA A 192 -4.96 11.03 9.87
C ALA A 192 -4.42 12.23 10.67
N PHE A 193 -3.83 13.21 9.99
CA PHE A 193 -3.37 14.46 10.59
C PHE A 193 -4.39 15.60 10.51
N GLU A 194 -5.56 15.36 9.92
CA GLU A 194 -6.66 16.34 9.76
C GLU A 194 -6.34 17.47 8.76
N TYR A 195 -5.42 17.23 7.83
CA TYR A 195 -5.13 18.11 6.69
C TYR A 195 -6.18 17.96 5.58
N PHE A 196 -7.43 18.35 5.87
CA PHE A 196 -8.58 18.05 5.01
C PHE A 196 -8.55 18.80 3.67
N ASP A 197 -8.08 20.06 3.67
CA ASP A 197 -7.99 20.86 2.44
C ASP A 197 -6.91 20.32 1.51
N GLU A 198 -5.76 19.94 2.06
CA GLU A 198 -4.66 19.27 1.37
C GLU A 198 -5.08 17.91 0.83
N THR A 199 -5.81 17.12 1.64
CA THR A 199 -6.38 15.83 1.23
C THR A 199 -7.30 16.01 0.03
N LYS A 200 -8.19 17.01 0.07
CA LYS A 200 -9.12 17.32 -1.03
C LYS A 200 -8.37 17.75 -2.29
N LEU A 201 -7.35 18.61 -2.16
CA LEU A 201 -6.51 19.04 -3.27
C LEU A 201 -5.82 17.84 -3.93
N LEU A 202 -5.16 17.00 -3.13
CA LEU A 202 -4.43 15.85 -3.64
C LEU A 202 -5.36 14.81 -4.27
N THR A 203 -6.55 14.61 -3.69
CA THR A 203 -7.60 13.74 -4.25
C THR A 203 -8.00 14.23 -5.64
N LYS A 204 -8.19 15.54 -5.83
CA LYS A 204 -8.52 16.13 -7.14
C LYS A 204 -7.41 15.95 -8.17
N ILE A 205 -6.14 16.07 -7.76
CA ILE A 205 -4.99 15.86 -8.64
C ILE A 205 -4.94 14.41 -9.15
N TYR A 206 -5.23 13.44 -8.28
CA TYR A 206 -5.07 12.02 -8.58
C TYR A 206 -6.40 11.26 -8.79
N GLU A 207 -7.52 11.97 -8.95
CA GLU A 207 -8.86 11.39 -9.09
C GLU A 207 -8.92 10.33 -10.20
N LYS A 208 -8.31 10.62 -11.36
CA LYS A 208 -8.25 9.67 -12.47
C LYS A 208 -7.53 8.38 -12.11
N THR A 209 -6.40 8.47 -11.42
CA THR A 209 -5.59 7.30 -11.02
C THR A 209 -6.33 6.44 -10.00
N LEU A 210 -7.07 7.08 -9.09
CA LEU A 210 -7.85 6.39 -8.04
C LEU A 210 -9.10 5.69 -8.59
N ASN A 211 -9.69 6.21 -9.67
CA ASN A 211 -10.93 5.70 -10.27
C ASN A 211 -10.70 4.76 -11.47
N SER A 212 -9.52 4.78 -12.09
CA SER A 212 -9.04 3.72 -13.00
C SER A 212 -8.75 2.44 -12.23
#